data_AF-A0A9W8KZ68-F1
#
_entry.id   AF-A0A9W8KZ68-F1
#
_cell.length_a   1.000
_cell.length_b   1.000
_cell.length_c   1.000
_cell.angle_alpha   90.00
_cell.angle_beta   90.00
_cell.angle_gamma   90.00
#
_symmetry.space_group_name_H-M   'P 1'
#
loop_
_entity.id
_entity.type
_entity.pdbx_description
1 polymer ?
#
loop_
_entity_poly.entity_id
_entity_poly.type
_entity_poly.pdbx_seq_one_letter_code
_entity_poly.pdbx_strand_id
1 'polypeptide(L)'
;MPHSFGYRARTRYMFARKFREHGAIPLSTYMKVYKVGDIVDVKGNGAIQKGLPHKFYHGKTGVVYNVTKSAVGVIVHKRVGNRYLEKRINVRIEHVRHSKCREDFLRRVKENAAAAKAASESGNRVILKRLPAQPREARFVSTKNNEPTTITAIPYDNDRRTNERSIMSTDRGISENTQPGAMRDAQAANKHVPAAVERHVGPWLHFVAGGLAGMTGAIITSPLDVLRTRQQLYGTTFGKQGQIQAIQQAQPSAILRTLRPFIATGSYLKELCVKEGFRGWFAGLGPALAGIIPSRSIQFFAYGNGKNVLTYWNSGQETALIHLSAAAIAAMITTTATSPIWMVKTRMQVQPGKYENSLACLYSIIKKEGLIGLYKGTSAAYIGASESAIQWVIYEQLKYMIRSSSSSTTLSSTPARSKTITDWFEYFGAAATAKLLASVITYPHEVLRTRLRQPPDEKGMVKYRGLINTTKIIYKEEGVRGFYGGLTPHLLRTVPNAAIMFLSYELVLYYFGSSKTLSKR
;
A
#
# COMPACT_ATOMS: atom_id res chain seq x y z
N MET A 1 22.35 52.69 -27.95
CA MET A 1 21.18 51.91 -28.41
C MET A 1 19.95 52.36 -27.61
N PRO A 2 18.88 52.87 -28.24
CA PRO A 2 17.65 53.16 -27.53
C PRO A 2 17.08 51.83 -27.03
N HIS A 3 17.10 51.60 -25.71
CA HIS A 3 16.49 50.42 -25.14
C HIS A 3 15.00 50.45 -25.44
N SER A 4 14.49 49.49 -26.21
CA SER A 4 13.06 49.34 -26.40
C SER A 4 12.41 49.05 -25.03
N PHE A 5 11.66 50.02 -24.51
CA PHE A 5 10.93 49.89 -23.25
C PHE A 5 9.66 49.07 -23.46
N GLY A 6 9.82 47.79 -23.79
CA GLY A 6 8.70 46.84 -23.83
C GLY A 6 8.12 46.57 -22.44
N TYR A 7 6.99 45.87 -22.39
CA TYR A 7 6.29 45.47 -21.16
C TYR A 7 7.16 44.75 -20.12
N ARG A 8 8.29 44.16 -20.56
CA ARG A 8 9.23 43.39 -19.72
C ARG A 8 10.61 44.04 -19.63
N ALA A 9 10.72 45.32 -19.98
CA ALA A 9 11.96 46.06 -19.81
C ALA A 9 12.35 46.14 -18.33
N ARG A 10 13.63 45.84 -18.05
CA ARG A 10 14.26 45.86 -16.72
C ARG A 10 13.72 44.82 -15.72
N THR A 11 13.18 43.68 -16.18
CA THR A 11 12.63 42.64 -15.29
C THR A 11 13.52 41.40 -15.10
N ARG A 12 14.72 41.37 -15.71
CA ARG A 12 15.64 40.21 -15.67
C ARG A 12 15.94 39.76 -14.24
N TYR A 13 16.39 40.68 -13.38
CA TYR A 13 16.68 40.38 -11.98
C TYR A 13 15.42 40.32 -11.10
N MET A 14 14.36 41.05 -11.46
CA MET A 14 13.14 41.15 -10.67
C MET A 14 12.34 39.84 -10.60
N PHE A 15 12.32 39.08 -11.70
CA PHE A 15 11.67 37.77 -11.76
C PHE A 15 12.66 36.60 -11.66
N ALA A 16 13.92 36.88 -11.33
CA ALA A 16 14.94 35.85 -11.14
C ALA A 16 14.56 34.93 -9.97
N ARG A 17 14.82 33.64 -10.14
CA ARG A 17 14.62 32.65 -9.08
C ARG A 17 15.75 32.74 -8.07
N LYS A 18 15.46 32.40 -6.82
CA LYS A 18 16.48 32.40 -5.76
C LYS A 18 17.49 31.27 -5.99
N PHE A 19 18.64 31.40 -5.33
CA PHE A 19 19.70 30.40 -5.34
C PHE A 19 19.14 29.00 -5.01
N ARG A 20 19.51 27.98 -5.81
CA ARG A 20 19.06 26.58 -5.73
C ARG A 20 17.56 26.35 -5.95
N GLU A 21 16.79 27.38 -6.29
CA GLU A 21 15.40 27.24 -6.71
C GLU A 21 15.31 27.16 -8.25
N HIS A 22 16.07 26.31 -8.93
CA HIS A 22 15.94 26.09 -10.38
C HIS A 22 15.01 24.91 -10.70
N GLY A 23 14.56 24.73 -11.95
CA GLY A 23 13.78 23.56 -12.37
C GLY A 23 12.25 23.72 -12.31
N ALA A 24 11.50 22.62 -12.17
CA ALA A 24 10.05 22.67 -12.15
C ALA A 24 9.48 23.39 -10.90
N ILE A 25 8.27 23.93 -11.00
CA ILE A 25 7.58 24.54 -9.85
C ILE A 25 7.02 23.42 -8.96
N PRO A 26 7.19 23.49 -7.63
CA PRO A 26 6.70 22.46 -6.73
C PRO A 26 5.17 22.37 -6.78
N LEU A 27 4.65 21.14 -6.77
CA LEU A 27 3.22 20.81 -6.82
C LEU A 27 2.40 21.48 -5.71
N SER A 28 3.03 21.74 -4.56
CA SER A 28 2.42 22.49 -3.46
C SER A 28 1.92 23.87 -3.87
N THR A 29 2.46 24.46 -4.94
CA THR A 29 1.98 25.75 -5.47
C THR A 29 0.61 25.61 -6.12
N TYR A 30 0.37 24.52 -6.86
CA TYR A 30 -0.89 24.26 -7.57
C TYR A 30 -1.99 23.72 -6.67
N MET A 31 -1.63 23.04 -5.57
CA MET A 31 -2.58 22.48 -4.61
C MET A 31 -3.07 23.51 -3.58
N LYS A 32 -2.55 24.75 -3.61
CA LYS A 32 -3.02 25.82 -2.74
C LYS A 32 -4.42 26.23 -3.14
N VAL A 33 -5.34 26.13 -2.19
CA VAL A 33 -6.72 26.59 -2.33
C VAL A 33 -6.76 28.08 -2.00
N TYR A 34 -7.21 28.88 -2.95
CA TYR A 34 -7.48 30.31 -2.75
C TYR A 34 -8.99 30.52 -2.66
N LYS A 35 -9.42 31.38 -1.74
CA LYS A 35 -10.80 31.80 -1.58
C LYS A 35 -10.93 33.30 -1.82
N VAL A 36 -12.12 33.74 -2.21
CA VAL A 36 -12.44 35.17 -2.29
C VAL A 36 -12.30 35.78 -0.88
N GLY A 37 -11.60 36.91 -0.80
CA GLY A 37 -11.25 37.57 0.47
C GLY A 37 -9.89 37.17 1.06
N ASP A 38 -9.18 36.20 0.48
CA ASP A 38 -7.82 35.87 0.92
C ASP A 38 -6.85 37.02 0.62
N ILE A 39 -5.90 37.24 1.53
CA ILE A 39 -4.80 38.20 1.33
C ILE A 39 -3.62 37.47 0.71
N VAL A 40 -3.17 37.94 -0.45
CA VAL A 40 -2.14 37.29 -1.25
C VAL A 40 -1.04 38.25 -1.67
N ASP A 41 0.17 37.73 -1.77
CA ASP A 41 1.31 38.43 -2.33
C ASP A 41 1.49 38.04 -3.80
N VAL A 42 1.59 39.04 -4.66
CA VAL A 42 1.83 38.86 -6.10
C VAL A 42 3.33 38.75 -6.33
N LYS A 43 3.82 37.54 -6.57
CA LYS A 43 5.25 37.26 -6.80
C LYS A 43 5.45 36.49 -8.10
N GLY A 44 5.73 37.24 -9.16
CA GLY A 44 6.05 36.69 -10.48
C GLY A 44 7.21 35.69 -10.44
N ASN A 45 7.03 34.56 -11.13
CA ASN A 45 7.99 33.48 -11.22
C ASN A 45 8.45 33.36 -12.68
N GLY A 46 9.72 33.68 -12.96
CA GLY A 46 10.25 33.71 -14.32
C GLY A 46 10.22 32.36 -15.07
N ALA A 47 10.00 31.23 -14.38
CA ALA A 47 9.85 29.92 -15.03
C ALA A 47 8.54 29.78 -15.82
N ILE A 48 7.50 30.57 -15.48
CA ILE A 48 6.22 30.55 -16.18
C ILE A 48 5.96 31.92 -16.77
N GLN A 49 5.76 31.94 -18.09
CA GLN A 49 5.55 33.18 -18.84
C GLN A 49 4.07 33.57 -18.93
N LYS A 50 3.16 32.60 -18.76
CA LYS A 50 1.70 32.80 -18.90
C LYS A 50 1.13 33.46 -17.65
N GLY A 51 0.40 34.56 -17.85
CA GLY A 51 -0.22 35.33 -16.77
C GLY A 51 0.78 35.94 -15.77
N LEU A 52 2.01 36.19 -16.24
CA LEU A 52 3.04 36.89 -15.48
C LEU A 52 2.56 38.32 -15.14
N PRO A 53 2.61 38.74 -13.87
CA PRO A 53 2.17 40.08 -13.49
C PRO A 53 3.11 41.16 -14.07
N HIS A 54 2.57 42.35 -14.34
CA HIS A 54 3.38 43.51 -14.69
C HIS A 54 4.33 43.87 -13.54
N LYS A 55 5.55 44.34 -13.85
CA LYS A 55 6.61 44.65 -12.87
C LYS A 55 6.16 45.52 -11.69
N PHE A 56 5.23 46.42 -11.93
CA PHE A 56 4.66 47.29 -10.90
C PHE A 56 3.94 46.52 -9.78
N TYR A 57 3.27 45.41 -10.12
CA TYR A 57 2.51 44.61 -9.16
C TYR A 57 3.36 43.52 -8.50
N HIS A 58 4.59 43.30 -8.96
CA HIS A 58 5.48 42.34 -8.31
C HIS A 58 5.82 42.81 -6.89
N GLY A 59 5.68 41.92 -5.91
CA GLY A 59 5.91 42.19 -4.49
C GLY A 59 4.80 42.99 -3.81
N LYS A 60 3.66 43.23 -4.49
CA LYS A 60 2.51 43.90 -3.87
C LYS A 60 1.57 42.87 -3.25
N THR A 61 1.03 43.22 -2.09
CA THR A 61 -0.05 42.48 -1.43
C THR A 61 -1.39 42.98 -1.98
N GLY A 62 -2.33 42.06 -2.15
CA GLY A 62 -3.68 42.35 -2.60
C GLY A 62 -4.71 41.39 -2.02
N VAL A 63 -5.97 41.63 -2.34
CA VAL A 63 -7.10 40.81 -1.88
C VAL A 63 -7.68 40.04 -3.07
N VAL A 64 -7.93 38.75 -2.90
CA VAL A 64 -8.54 37.91 -3.94
C VAL A 64 -10.00 38.29 -4.11
N TYR A 65 -10.40 38.69 -5.32
CA TYR A 65 -11.79 39.03 -5.65
C TYR A 65 -12.49 37.93 -6.47
N ASN A 66 -11.72 37.13 -7.19
CA ASN A 66 -12.25 36.05 -8.03
C ASN A 66 -11.25 34.88 -8.10
N VAL A 67 -11.75 33.65 -8.22
CA VAL A 67 -10.94 32.44 -8.35
C VAL A 67 -11.47 31.64 -9.53
N THR A 68 -10.62 31.41 -10.52
CA THR A 68 -10.94 30.61 -11.72
C THR A 68 -10.18 29.29 -11.69
N LYS A 69 -10.46 28.39 -12.65
CA LYS A 69 -9.80 27.08 -12.75
C LYS A 69 -8.26 27.17 -12.84
N SER A 70 -7.70 28.26 -13.36
CA SER A 70 -6.27 28.38 -13.65
C SER A 70 -5.60 29.70 -13.23
N ALA A 71 -6.38 30.64 -12.68
CA ALA A 71 -5.90 31.96 -12.27
C ALA A 71 -6.70 32.52 -11.10
N VAL A 72 -6.07 33.42 -10.37
CA VAL A 72 -6.62 34.17 -9.24
C VAL A 72 -6.71 35.64 -9.65
N GLY A 73 -7.90 36.22 -9.49
CA GLY A 73 -8.13 37.64 -9.61
C GLY A 73 -7.77 38.34 -8.31
N VAL A 74 -6.82 39.27 -8.35
CA VAL A 74 -6.31 40.01 -7.19
C VAL A 74 -6.58 41.51 -7.37
N ILE A 75 -7.13 42.14 -6.35
CA ILE A 75 -7.24 43.60 -6.23
C ILE A 75 -5.96 44.14 -5.60
N VAL A 76 -5.27 45.03 -6.30
CA VAL A 76 -4.06 45.72 -5.83
C VAL A 76 -4.24 47.23 -6.01
N HIS A 77 -3.86 48.01 -5.00
CA HIS A 77 -3.88 49.47 -5.11
C HIS A 77 -2.61 49.99 -5.81
N LYS A 78 -2.79 50.78 -6.85
CA LYS A 78 -1.72 51.49 -7.57
C LYS A 78 -1.85 52.99 -7.33
N ARG A 79 -0.78 53.62 -6.83
CA ARG A 79 -0.69 55.08 -6.77
C ARG A 79 -0.54 55.64 -8.19
N VAL A 80 -1.42 56.56 -8.58
CA VAL A 80 -1.37 57.30 -9.84
C VAL A 80 -1.56 58.77 -9.50
N GLY A 81 -0.47 59.55 -9.58
CA GLY A 81 -0.42 60.90 -9.02
C GLY A 81 -0.61 60.89 -7.49
N ASN A 82 -1.57 61.69 -7.02
CA ASN A 82 -1.89 61.83 -5.59
C ASN A 82 -3.02 60.89 -5.11
N ARG A 83 -3.56 60.02 -5.97
CA ARG A 83 -4.64 59.09 -5.60
C ARG A 83 -4.22 57.62 -5.73
N TYR A 84 -4.83 56.78 -4.90
CA TYR A 84 -4.72 55.32 -5.00
C TYR A 84 -5.88 54.78 -5.83
N LEU A 85 -5.57 54.15 -6.96
CA LEU A 85 -6.55 53.50 -7.80
C LEU A 85 -6.59 52.01 -7.53
N GLU A 86 -7.78 51.45 -7.37
CA GLU A 86 -8.00 50.01 -7.38
C GLU A 86 -7.66 49.46 -8.77
N LYS A 87 -6.80 48.44 -8.82
CA LYS A 87 -6.48 47.73 -10.05
C LYS A 87 -6.75 46.24 -9.84
N ARG A 88 -7.62 45.70 -10.69
CA ARG A 88 -7.91 44.26 -10.76
C ARG A 88 -6.95 43.62 -11.74
N ILE A 89 -6.21 42.63 -11.27
CA ILE A 89 -5.26 41.87 -12.08
C ILE A 89 -5.61 40.39 -12.01
N ASN A 90 -5.49 39.69 -13.14
CA ASN A 90 -5.67 38.25 -13.20
C ASN A 90 -4.30 37.61 -13.34
N VAL A 91 -3.92 36.82 -12.34
CA VAL A 91 -2.59 36.26 -12.21
C VAL A 91 -2.71 34.76 -12.05
N ARG A 92 -1.85 33.98 -12.74
CA ARG A 92 -1.89 32.53 -12.54
C ARG A 92 -1.36 32.15 -11.14
N ILE A 93 -1.81 30.98 -10.68
CA ILE A 93 -1.57 30.47 -9.32
C ILE A 93 -0.08 30.42 -8.96
N GLU A 94 0.79 30.22 -9.95
CA GLU A 94 2.24 30.09 -9.76
C GLU A 94 2.95 31.41 -9.42
N HIS A 95 2.26 32.54 -9.65
CA HIS A 95 2.74 33.88 -9.35
C HIS A 95 2.04 34.50 -8.14
N VAL A 96 1.23 33.72 -7.42
CA VAL A 96 0.48 34.16 -6.25
C VAL A 96 0.88 33.29 -5.06
N ARG A 97 0.98 33.89 -3.88
CA ARG A 97 1.23 33.18 -2.62
C ARG A 97 0.32 33.76 -1.54
N HIS A 98 -0.21 32.94 -0.64
CA HIS A 98 -0.85 33.45 0.58
C HIS A 98 0.13 34.33 1.34
N SER A 99 -0.36 35.50 1.73
CA SER A 99 0.45 36.47 2.46
C SER A 99 0.50 36.10 3.94
N LYS A 100 1.71 36.13 4.51
CA LYS A 100 1.93 35.83 5.94
C LYS A 100 1.47 36.95 6.88
N CYS A 101 1.18 38.14 6.36
CA CYS A 101 0.83 39.29 7.20
C CYS A 101 -0.46 39.08 8.01
N ARG A 102 -1.43 38.29 7.50
CA ARG A 102 -2.62 37.90 8.28
C ARG A 102 -2.33 36.75 9.26
N GLU A 103 -1.45 35.83 8.89
CA GLU A 103 -1.07 34.69 9.73
C GLU A 103 -0.43 35.18 11.05
N ASP A 104 0.44 36.17 10.98
CA ASP A 104 1.07 36.77 12.17
C ASP A 104 0.05 37.39 13.12
N PHE A 105 -0.96 38.08 12.57
CA PHE A 105 -2.05 38.63 13.36
C PHE A 105 -2.88 37.53 14.04
N LEU A 106 -3.31 36.52 13.28
CA LEU A 106 -4.15 35.43 13.79
C LEU A 106 -3.42 34.57 14.83
N ARG A 107 -2.15 34.25 14.57
CA ARG A 107 -1.29 33.54 15.51
C ARG A 107 -1.19 34.30 16.83
N ARG A 108 -0.92 35.60 16.78
CA ARG A 108 -0.88 36.46 17.97
C ARG A 108 -2.21 36.49 18.72
N VAL A 109 -3.35 36.56 18.03
CA VAL A 109 -4.67 36.54 18.69
C VAL A 109 -4.85 35.25 19.48
N LYS A 110 -4.46 34.10 18.90
CA LYS A 110 -4.51 32.80 19.58
C LYS A 110 -3.55 32.73 20.77
N GLU A 111 -2.30 33.17 20.58
CA GLU A 111 -1.28 33.20 21.64
C GLU A 111 -1.71 34.10 22.79
N ASN A 112 -2.24 35.29 22.51
CA ASN A 112 -2.75 36.20 23.53
C ASN A 112 -3.96 35.62 24.27
N ALA A 113 -4.89 34.94 23.58
CA ALA A 113 -6.02 34.29 24.23
C ALA A 113 -5.58 33.13 25.13
N ALA A 114 -4.59 32.33 24.70
CA ALA A 114 -4.01 31.26 25.50
C ALA A 114 -3.26 31.82 26.73
N ALA A 115 -2.47 32.88 26.55
CA ALA A 115 -1.76 33.55 27.64
C ALA A 115 -2.74 34.19 28.64
N ALA A 116 -3.82 34.81 28.17
CA ALA A 116 -4.87 35.35 29.04
C ALA A 116 -5.57 34.25 29.86
N LYS A 117 -5.83 33.10 29.23
CA LYS A 117 -6.43 31.94 29.91
C LYS A 117 -5.49 31.36 30.98
N ALA A 118 -4.23 31.13 30.64
CA ALA A 118 -3.21 30.64 31.58
C ALA A 118 -2.96 31.61 32.74
N ALA A 119 -3.01 32.92 32.46
CA ALA A 119 -2.92 33.98 33.47
C ALA A 119 -4.11 33.92 34.45
N SER A 120 -5.33 33.73 33.93
CA SER A 120 -6.53 33.56 34.76
C SER A 120 -6.48 32.30 35.63
N GLU A 121 -5.93 31.19 35.12
CA GLU A 121 -5.80 29.92 35.86
C GLU A 121 -4.73 30.00 36.96
N SER A 122 -3.64 30.74 36.72
CA SER A 122 -2.53 30.91 37.67
C SER A 122 -2.68 32.10 38.63
N GLY A 123 -3.74 32.92 38.46
CA GLY A 123 -3.96 34.14 39.27
C GLY A 123 -2.99 35.30 38.95
N ASN A 124 -2.12 35.16 37.95
CA ASN A 124 -1.14 36.17 37.58
C ASN A 124 -1.68 37.15 36.52
N ARG A 125 -1.27 38.42 36.55
CA ARG A 125 -1.59 39.40 35.48
C ARG A 125 -0.54 39.35 34.37
N VAL A 126 -0.97 39.18 33.12
CA VAL A 126 -0.09 39.17 31.93
C VAL A 126 -0.29 40.41 31.06
N ILE A 127 0.81 41.06 30.65
CA ILE A 127 0.79 42.21 29.75
C ILE A 127 0.81 41.70 28.29
N LEU A 128 -0.33 41.84 27.59
CA LEU A 128 -0.49 41.39 26.19
C LEU A 128 -0.12 42.46 25.14
N LYS A 129 0.39 43.60 25.59
CA LYS A 129 0.78 44.73 24.72
C LYS A 129 2.10 44.40 24.03
N ARG A 130 2.23 44.82 22.75
CA ARG A 130 3.50 44.70 22.03
C ARG A 130 4.54 45.59 22.69
N LEU A 131 5.57 44.97 23.26
CA LEU A 131 6.78 45.65 23.67
C LEU A 131 7.86 45.39 22.61
N PRO A 132 8.70 46.39 22.26
CA PRO A 132 9.84 46.17 21.40
C PRO A 132 10.78 45.15 22.05
N ALA A 133 11.43 44.33 21.21
CA ALA A 133 12.41 43.35 21.67
C ALA A 133 13.52 44.07 22.46
N GLN A 134 13.67 43.69 23.72
CA GLN A 134 14.74 44.23 24.56
C GLN A 134 16.09 43.61 24.15
N PRO A 135 17.21 44.27 24.48
CA PRO A 135 18.53 43.67 24.34
C PRO A 135 18.57 42.31 25.04
N ARG A 136 19.35 41.37 24.50
CA ARG A 136 19.58 40.08 25.17
C ARG A 136 20.18 40.35 26.55
N GLU A 137 19.71 39.63 27.56
CA GLU A 137 20.29 39.71 28.90
C GLU A 137 21.78 39.38 28.86
N ALA A 138 22.58 40.18 29.58
CA ALA A 138 23.99 39.93 29.73
C ALA A 138 24.17 38.59 30.47
N ARG A 139 24.92 37.67 29.86
CA ARG A 139 25.27 36.38 30.47
C ARG A 139 26.78 36.27 30.55
N PHE A 140 27.28 35.86 31.71
CA PHE A 140 28.67 35.48 31.86
C PHE A 140 28.88 34.12 31.19
N VAL A 141 29.74 34.08 30.17
CA VAL A 141 30.16 32.83 29.55
C VAL A 141 31.33 32.30 30.36
N SER A 142 31.13 31.18 31.06
CA SER A 142 32.21 30.54 31.82
C SER A 142 33.17 29.82 30.88
N THR A 143 34.46 30.09 31.01
CA THR A 143 35.55 29.43 30.27
C THR A 143 35.99 28.10 30.89
N LYS A 144 35.44 27.70 32.05
CA LYS A 144 35.85 26.46 32.74
C LYS A 144 35.61 25.18 31.92
N ASN A 145 34.51 25.13 31.17
CA ASN A 145 34.10 23.95 30.38
C ASN A 145 33.85 24.28 28.90
N ASN A 146 34.20 25.49 28.45
CA ASN A 146 33.90 25.97 27.10
C ASN A 146 35.06 26.84 26.61
N GLU A 147 36.14 26.18 26.20
CA GLU A 147 37.33 26.85 25.69
C GLU A 147 36.98 27.66 24.43
N PRO A 148 37.38 28.95 24.36
CA PRO A 148 37.13 29.76 23.17
C PRO A 148 37.89 29.19 21.97
N THR A 149 37.17 28.55 21.05
CA THR A 149 37.76 28.08 19.79
C THR A 149 37.71 29.18 18.73
N THR A 150 38.87 29.58 18.22
CA THR A 150 38.99 30.47 17.06
C THR A 150 38.54 29.72 15.80
N ILE A 151 37.38 30.06 15.26
CA ILE A 151 36.88 29.47 14.01
C ILE A 151 37.64 30.13 12.85
N THR A 152 38.62 29.43 12.28
CA THR A 152 39.23 29.80 11.00
C THR A 152 38.34 29.33 9.84
N ALA A 153 38.43 30.00 8.70
CA ALA A 153 37.69 29.59 7.51
C ALA A 153 38.22 28.23 7.02
N ILE A 154 37.35 27.21 7.00
CA ILE A 154 37.70 25.88 6.51
C ILE A 154 37.78 25.93 4.97
N PRO A 155 38.90 25.53 4.33
CA PRO A 155 38.99 25.39 2.89
C PRO A 155 38.04 24.28 2.41
N TYR A 156 37.36 24.49 1.28
CA TYR A 156 36.41 23.53 0.72
C TYR A 156 37.19 22.35 0.10
N ASP A 157 37.26 21.23 0.80
CA ASP A 157 37.98 20.05 0.33
C ASP A 157 37.05 19.05 -0.38
N ASN A 158 37.45 18.57 -1.55
CA ASN A 158 36.63 17.82 -2.51
C ASN A 158 37.01 16.33 -2.61
N ASP A 159 37.79 15.77 -1.68
CA ASP A 159 38.19 14.36 -1.75
C ASP A 159 37.58 13.48 -0.65
N ARG A 160 36.65 12.60 -1.07
CA ARG A 160 36.17 11.47 -0.27
C ARG A 160 36.79 10.19 -0.83
N ARG A 161 37.96 9.80 -0.34
CA ARG A 161 38.47 8.41 -0.39
C ARG A 161 39.80 8.33 0.35
N THR A 162 39.73 8.06 1.65
CA THR A 162 40.70 7.29 2.48
C THR A 162 40.48 7.65 3.93
N ASN A 163 39.85 6.77 4.71
CA ASN A 163 40.05 6.64 6.16
C ASN A 163 39.22 5.45 6.64
N GLU A 164 39.84 4.27 6.69
CA GLU A 164 39.49 3.17 7.59
C GLU A 164 40.58 2.08 7.48
N ARG A 165 41.79 2.42 7.92
CA ARG A 165 42.86 1.46 8.28
C ARG A 165 43.77 2.11 9.32
N SER A 166 43.39 2.05 10.60
CA SER A 166 44.34 2.11 11.72
C SER A 166 43.62 1.91 13.06
N ILE A 167 43.31 0.66 13.42
CA ILE A 167 43.30 0.26 14.84
C ILE A 167 43.99 -1.11 14.90
N MET A 168 45.25 -1.07 15.34
CA MET A 168 46.07 -2.15 15.89
C MET A 168 45.27 -2.96 16.92
N SER A 169 45.23 -4.29 16.94
CA SER A 169 46.30 -5.24 17.26
C SER A 169 46.99 -5.00 18.61
N THR A 170 46.53 -5.66 19.68
CA THR A 170 47.38 -6.41 20.62
C THR A 170 46.50 -7.17 21.62
N ASP A 171 46.51 -8.51 21.55
CA ASP A 171 46.94 -9.30 22.71
C ASP A 171 47.33 -10.72 22.28
N ARG A 172 48.41 -11.24 22.86
CA ARG A 172 49.02 -12.56 22.61
C ARG A 172 48.80 -13.48 23.81
N GLY A 173 48.75 -14.79 23.55
CA GLY A 173 49.03 -15.82 24.56
C GLY A 173 48.45 -17.20 24.17
N ILE A 174 49.19 -18.05 23.44
CA ILE A 174 49.84 -19.31 23.91
C ILE A 174 48.83 -20.48 24.03
N SER A 175 48.96 -21.71 23.50
CA SER A 175 50.05 -22.50 22.89
C SER A 175 49.50 -23.70 22.08
N GLU A 176 50.25 -24.08 21.04
CA GLU A 176 50.62 -25.44 20.55
C GLU A 176 49.65 -26.64 20.71
N ASN A 177 49.31 -27.30 19.60
CA ASN A 177 50.13 -28.40 19.06
C ASN A 177 49.67 -28.90 17.68
N THR A 178 50.66 -29.26 16.86
CA THR A 178 50.60 -29.83 15.50
C THR A 178 50.53 -31.38 15.64
N GLN A 179 49.83 -32.19 14.85
CA GLN A 179 50.25 -32.78 13.55
C GLN A 179 49.27 -33.88 13.05
N PRO A 180 49.41 -34.39 11.80
CA PRO A 180 48.33 -34.85 10.93
C PRO A 180 48.26 -36.38 10.76
N GLY A 181 47.17 -36.89 10.16
CA GLY A 181 47.15 -38.30 9.74
C GLY A 181 45.88 -38.78 9.03
N ALA A 182 46.10 -39.30 7.83
CA ALA A 182 45.34 -40.37 7.17
C ALA A 182 43.94 -40.06 6.58
N MET A 183 43.96 -39.65 5.31
CA MET A 183 43.11 -40.29 4.30
C MET A 183 43.39 -41.79 4.26
N ARG A 184 42.38 -42.62 4.51
CA ARG A 184 42.06 -43.91 3.87
C ARG A 184 41.03 -44.59 4.76
N ASP A 185 39.87 -44.84 4.18
CA ASP A 185 38.88 -45.91 4.48
C ASP A 185 37.49 -45.46 4.01
N ALA A 186 37.42 -45.19 2.71
CA ALA A 186 36.17 -45.21 1.97
C ALA A 186 36.02 -46.63 1.41
N GLN A 187 35.19 -47.45 2.06
CA GLN A 187 34.47 -48.62 1.55
C GLN A 187 34.30 -49.67 2.67
N ALA A 188 33.20 -49.59 3.42
CA ALA A 188 32.43 -50.72 3.97
C ALA A 188 31.53 -50.27 5.14
N ALA A 189 30.32 -49.80 4.85
CA ALA A 189 29.19 -49.85 5.80
C ALA A 189 27.87 -49.53 5.08
N ASN A 190 27.50 -50.36 4.11
CA ASN A 190 26.13 -50.39 3.61
C ASN A 190 25.29 -51.24 4.60
N LYS A 191 24.60 -50.61 5.56
CA LYS A 191 23.59 -51.26 6.39
C LYS A 191 22.49 -50.28 6.81
N HIS A 192 21.30 -50.51 6.25
CA HIS A 192 19.98 -50.05 6.66
C HIS A 192 19.74 -48.54 6.84
N VAL A 193 19.22 -47.91 5.78
CA VAL A 193 18.37 -46.72 5.90
C VAL A 193 17.03 -47.18 6.49
N PRO A 194 16.62 -46.75 7.69
CA PRO A 194 15.30 -47.10 8.22
C PRO A 194 14.23 -46.47 7.34
N ALA A 195 13.18 -47.26 7.04
CA ALA A 195 12.00 -46.80 6.33
C ALA A 195 11.45 -45.52 6.97
N ALA A 196 11.07 -44.55 6.15
CA ALA A 196 10.51 -43.28 6.59
C ALA A 196 9.38 -43.52 7.61
N VAL A 197 9.57 -43.04 8.84
CA VAL A 197 8.55 -43.08 9.89
C VAL A 197 7.40 -42.18 9.43
N GLU A 198 6.32 -42.76 8.92
CA GLU A 198 5.07 -42.03 8.67
C GLU A 198 4.52 -41.57 10.02
N ARG A 199 4.69 -40.28 10.32
CA ARG A 199 4.14 -39.65 11.52
C ARG A 199 2.62 -39.60 11.38
N HIS A 200 1.91 -40.50 12.05
CA HIS A 200 0.46 -40.48 12.04
C HIS A 200 -0.05 -39.37 12.97
N VAL A 201 -0.40 -38.23 12.37
CA VAL A 201 -0.95 -37.06 13.06
C VAL A 201 -2.47 -37.11 13.13
N GLY A 202 -3.04 -36.72 14.27
CA GLY A 202 -4.49 -36.76 14.49
C GLY A 202 -5.25 -35.74 13.62
N PRO A 203 -6.50 -36.04 13.18
CA PRO A 203 -7.30 -35.13 12.35
C PRO A 203 -7.49 -33.73 12.96
N TRP A 204 -7.61 -33.64 14.29
CA TRP A 204 -7.74 -32.36 15.01
C TRP A 204 -6.49 -31.49 14.85
N LEU A 205 -5.31 -32.10 14.78
CA LEU A 205 -4.06 -31.36 14.63
C LEU A 205 -3.94 -30.76 13.24
N HIS A 206 -4.38 -31.48 12.20
CA HIS A 206 -4.48 -30.93 10.85
C HIS A 206 -5.44 -29.74 10.78
N PHE A 207 -6.54 -29.78 11.52
CA PHE A 207 -7.47 -28.67 11.63
C PHE A 207 -6.84 -27.44 12.29
N VAL A 208 -6.17 -27.63 13.44
CA VAL A 208 -5.47 -26.55 14.16
C VAL A 208 -4.31 -25.99 13.32
N ALA A 209 -3.49 -26.84 12.73
CA ALA A 209 -2.39 -26.45 11.86
C ALA A 209 -2.90 -25.66 10.65
N GLY A 210 -3.98 -26.10 10.01
CA GLY A 210 -4.61 -25.39 8.91
C GLY A 210 -5.19 -24.03 9.32
N GLY A 211 -5.83 -23.95 10.50
CA GLY A 211 -6.35 -22.72 11.08
C GLY A 211 -5.25 -21.70 11.37
N LEU A 212 -4.22 -22.11 12.12
CA LEU A 212 -3.07 -21.26 12.47
C LEU A 212 -2.32 -20.80 11.22
N ALA A 213 -2.06 -21.71 10.27
CA ALA A 213 -1.42 -21.36 9.00
C ALA A 213 -2.22 -20.33 8.19
N GLY A 214 -3.56 -20.45 8.16
CA GLY A 214 -4.42 -19.47 7.53
C GLY A 214 -4.35 -18.11 8.20
N MET A 215 -4.31 -18.08 9.53
CA MET A 215 -4.20 -16.84 10.32
C MET A 215 -2.84 -16.17 10.14
N THR A 216 -1.73 -16.90 10.22
CA THR A 216 -0.38 -16.36 10.02
C THR A 216 -0.21 -15.77 8.62
N GLY A 217 -0.69 -16.48 7.59
CA GLY A 217 -0.73 -15.96 6.21
C GLY A 217 -1.52 -14.66 6.10
N ALA A 218 -2.72 -14.59 6.70
CA ALA A 218 -3.56 -13.39 6.68
C ALA A 218 -2.93 -12.19 7.42
N ILE A 219 -2.23 -12.42 8.53
CA ILE A 219 -1.53 -11.38 9.30
C ILE A 219 -0.36 -10.81 8.50
N ILE A 220 0.52 -11.68 8.00
CA ILE A 220 1.74 -11.24 7.29
C ILE A 220 1.38 -10.52 5.98
N THR A 221 0.32 -10.98 5.31
CA THR A 221 -0.09 -10.43 4.01
C THR A 221 -1.13 -9.32 4.11
N SER A 222 -1.55 -8.94 5.32
CA SER A 222 -2.57 -7.90 5.52
C SER A 222 -2.26 -6.56 4.86
N PRO A 223 -1.01 -6.04 4.85
CA PRO A 223 -0.73 -4.73 4.26
C PRO A 223 -1.02 -4.72 2.74
N LEU A 224 -0.67 -5.81 2.05
CA LEU A 224 -0.96 -5.98 0.62
C LEU A 224 -2.45 -6.18 0.36
N ASP A 225 -3.14 -6.86 1.27
CA ASP A 225 -4.60 -7.06 1.20
C ASP A 225 -5.37 -5.74 1.33
N VAL A 226 -4.97 -4.86 2.26
CA VAL A 226 -5.54 -3.52 2.42
C VAL A 226 -5.26 -2.66 1.17
N LEU A 227 -4.03 -2.68 0.67
CA LEU A 227 -3.67 -1.90 -0.51
C LEU A 227 -4.45 -2.37 -1.75
N ARG A 228 -4.53 -3.69 -1.96
CA ARG A 228 -5.30 -4.31 -3.05
C ARG A 228 -6.75 -3.86 -3.01
N THR A 229 -7.43 -4.01 -1.88
CA THR A 229 -8.85 -3.69 -1.76
C THR A 229 -9.15 -2.21 -2.02
N ARG A 230 -8.25 -1.32 -1.60
CA ARG A 230 -8.36 0.11 -1.91
C ARG A 230 -8.13 0.42 -3.39
N GLN A 231 -7.10 -0.16 -4.00
CA GLN A 231 -6.85 0.02 -5.43
C GLN A 231 -7.98 -0.55 -6.30
N GLN A 232 -8.57 -1.68 -5.90
CA GLN A 232 -9.75 -2.26 -6.56
C GLN A 232 -10.97 -1.32 -6.49
N LEU A 233 -11.10 -0.54 -5.40
CA LEU A 233 -12.23 0.35 -5.16
C LEU A 233 -12.10 1.77 -5.71
N TYR A 234 -10.90 2.33 -5.67
CA TYR A 234 -10.65 3.67 -6.19
C TYR A 234 -10.14 3.67 -7.65
N GLY A 235 -9.87 2.49 -8.22
CA GLY A 235 -9.50 2.32 -9.63
C GLY A 235 -8.26 3.12 -10.03
N THR A 236 -8.23 3.56 -11.28
CA THR A 236 -7.18 4.45 -11.81
C THR A 236 -7.13 5.83 -11.12
N THR A 237 -8.05 6.14 -10.20
CA THR A 237 -8.11 7.42 -9.50
C THR A 237 -7.12 7.51 -8.33
N PHE A 238 -6.85 6.39 -7.65
CA PHE A 238 -5.68 6.27 -6.76
C PHE A 238 -4.38 6.42 -7.57
N GLY A 239 -4.43 5.97 -8.83
CA GLY A 239 -3.44 6.24 -9.86
C GLY A 239 -3.32 7.72 -10.17
N LYS A 240 -4.37 8.47 -10.49
CA LYS A 240 -4.24 9.89 -10.92
C LYS A 240 -3.63 10.83 -9.86
N GLN A 241 -3.67 10.48 -8.57
CA GLN A 241 -2.98 11.23 -7.51
C GLN A 241 -1.45 10.95 -7.43
N GLY A 242 -0.98 9.80 -7.93
CA GLY A 242 0.44 9.42 -8.03
C GLY A 242 1.01 9.21 -9.45
N GLN A 243 0.16 9.10 -10.47
CA GLN A 243 0.48 8.77 -11.88
C GLN A 243 0.69 10.01 -12.75
N ILE A 244 0.57 11.21 -12.19
CA ILE A 244 1.12 12.41 -12.85
C ILE A 244 2.55 12.69 -12.35
N GLN A 245 3.04 12.00 -11.29
CA GLN A 245 4.38 12.22 -10.74
C GLN A 245 5.49 11.38 -11.37
N ALA A 246 5.18 10.33 -12.14
CA ALA A 246 6.21 9.39 -12.64
C ALA A 246 6.35 9.29 -14.17
N ILE A 247 5.59 10.05 -14.96
CA ILE A 247 5.63 9.94 -16.43
C ILE A 247 5.70 11.34 -17.07
N GLN A 248 6.86 11.99 -16.95
CA GLN A 248 7.38 12.83 -18.02
C GLN A 248 8.90 12.99 -18.01
N GLN A 249 9.64 12.34 -17.09
CA GLN A 249 11.10 12.43 -17.04
C GLN A 249 11.72 11.08 -16.74
N ALA A 250 12.74 10.73 -17.52
CA ALA A 250 13.46 9.46 -17.62
C ALA A 250 12.77 8.36 -18.45
N GLN A 251 13.34 8.08 -19.63
CA GLN A 251 13.23 6.78 -20.29
C GLN A 251 14.01 5.78 -19.41
N PRO A 252 13.35 4.87 -18.66
CA PRO A 252 14.08 3.81 -17.98
C PRO A 252 14.38 2.72 -19.01
N SER A 253 15.44 1.96 -18.77
CA SER A 253 15.69 0.68 -19.44
C SER A 253 14.44 -0.23 -19.41
N ALA A 254 14.30 -1.11 -20.41
CA ALA A 254 13.13 -1.98 -20.57
C ALA A 254 12.73 -2.74 -19.30
N ILE A 255 13.73 -3.13 -18.50
CA ILE A 255 13.59 -3.85 -17.21
C ILE A 255 12.97 -2.98 -16.11
N LEU A 256 13.35 -1.71 -16.01
CA LEU A 256 12.76 -0.81 -15.03
C LEU A 256 11.31 -0.46 -15.39
N ARG A 257 10.94 -0.53 -16.68
CA ARG A 257 9.55 -0.32 -17.13
C ARG A 257 8.61 -1.45 -16.69
N THR A 258 9.08 -2.70 -16.65
CA THR A 258 8.30 -3.85 -16.17
C THR A 258 8.20 -3.87 -14.64
N LEU A 259 9.22 -3.38 -13.93
CA LEU A 259 9.22 -3.33 -12.46
C LEU A 259 8.51 -2.10 -11.86
N ARG A 260 8.19 -1.08 -12.67
CA ARG A 260 7.48 0.15 -12.24
C ARG A 260 6.24 -0.09 -11.36
N PRO A 261 5.31 -1.00 -11.69
CA PRO A 261 4.12 -1.24 -10.88
C PRO A 261 4.45 -1.78 -9.47
N PHE A 262 5.51 -2.59 -9.36
CA PHE A 262 5.97 -3.17 -8.11
C PHE A 262 6.62 -2.11 -7.20
N ILE A 263 7.48 -1.27 -7.78
CA ILE A 263 8.10 -0.14 -7.05
C ILE A 263 7.02 0.84 -6.59
N ALA A 264 6.03 1.14 -7.43
CA ALA A 264 4.91 2.02 -7.09
C ALA A 264 4.08 1.44 -5.92
N THR A 265 3.89 0.12 -5.89
CA THR A 265 3.22 -0.58 -4.78
C THR A 265 3.92 -0.33 -3.44
N GLY A 266 5.25 -0.40 -3.41
CA GLY A 266 6.05 -0.07 -2.23
C GLY A 266 5.88 1.39 -1.78
N SER A 267 5.85 2.35 -2.72
CA SER A 267 5.60 3.75 -2.37
C SER A 267 4.20 3.98 -1.81
N TYR A 268 3.17 3.29 -2.31
CA TYR A 268 1.81 3.39 -1.77
C TYR A 268 1.72 2.79 -0.35
N LEU A 269 2.42 1.69 -0.07
CA LEU A 269 2.49 1.15 1.30
C LEU A 269 3.17 2.12 2.27
N LYS A 270 4.23 2.80 1.84
CA LYS A 270 4.90 3.83 2.63
C LYS A 270 3.97 5.02 2.88
N GLU A 271 3.28 5.50 1.86
CA GLU A 271 2.30 6.58 1.97
C GLU A 271 1.16 6.22 2.92
N LEU A 272 0.67 4.98 2.85
CA LEU A 272 -0.34 4.44 3.75
C LEU A 272 0.11 4.47 5.21
N CYS A 273 1.35 4.05 5.47
CA CYS A 273 1.94 4.07 6.81
C CYS A 273 2.07 5.50 7.36
N VAL A 274 2.47 6.46 6.51
CA VAL A 274 2.60 7.87 6.91
C VAL A 274 1.24 8.52 7.19
N LYS A 275 0.20 8.20 6.40
CA LYS A 275 -1.12 8.82 6.53
C LYS A 275 -1.98 8.24 7.65
N GLU A 276 -1.94 6.93 7.83
CA GLU A 276 -2.87 6.22 8.74
C GLU A 276 -2.17 5.53 9.91
N GLY A 277 -0.83 5.59 9.94
CA GLY A 277 -0.02 4.88 10.90
C GLY A 277 0.00 3.37 10.64
N PHE A 278 0.75 2.66 11.49
CA PHE A 278 0.94 1.21 11.41
C PHE A 278 -0.38 0.42 11.56
N ARG A 279 -1.36 0.96 12.31
CA ARG A 279 -2.68 0.35 12.49
C ARG A 279 -3.48 0.26 11.18
N GLY A 280 -3.24 1.16 10.22
CA GLY A 280 -3.92 1.15 8.92
C GLY A 280 -3.65 -0.11 8.09
N TRP A 281 -2.49 -0.74 8.26
CA TRP A 281 -2.11 -1.98 7.56
C TRP A 281 -2.93 -3.20 7.99
N PHE A 282 -3.56 -3.14 9.16
CA PHE A 282 -4.35 -4.23 9.74
C PHE A 282 -5.84 -3.91 9.78
N ALA A 283 -6.28 -2.86 9.07
CA ALA A 283 -7.69 -2.54 8.93
C ALA A 283 -8.48 -3.74 8.36
N GLY A 284 -9.53 -4.16 9.05
CA GLY A 284 -10.34 -5.31 8.63
C GLY A 284 -9.72 -6.70 8.86
N LEU A 285 -8.58 -6.80 9.56
CA LEU A 285 -7.98 -8.10 9.92
C LEU A 285 -8.87 -8.91 10.87
N GLY A 286 -9.48 -8.28 11.88
CA GLY A 286 -10.34 -8.96 12.86
C GLY A 286 -11.47 -9.80 12.23
N PRO A 287 -12.34 -9.21 11.37
CA PRO A 287 -13.35 -9.95 10.63
C PRO A 287 -12.76 -11.05 9.74
N ALA A 288 -11.58 -10.80 9.14
CA ALA A 288 -10.93 -11.79 8.29
C ALA A 288 -10.56 -13.03 9.09
N LEU A 289 -9.90 -12.87 10.25
CA LEU A 289 -9.49 -13.98 11.12
C LEU A 289 -10.69 -14.76 11.65
N ALA A 290 -11.75 -14.06 12.09
CA ALA A 290 -12.99 -14.67 12.54
C ALA A 290 -13.70 -15.50 11.44
N GLY A 291 -13.51 -15.14 10.17
CA GLY A 291 -14.12 -15.83 9.04
C GLY A 291 -13.38 -17.05 8.50
N ILE A 292 -12.08 -17.22 8.79
CA ILE A 292 -11.25 -18.28 8.19
C ILE A 292 -11.77 -19.68 8.57
N ILE A 293 -11.93 -19.93 9.87
CA ILE A 293 -12.33 -21.25 10.37
C ILE A 293 -13.77 -21.59 9.95
N PRO A 294 -14.78 -20.73 10.20
CA PRO A 294 -16.16 -21.03 9.79
C PRO A 294 -16.29 -21.24 8.28
N SER A 295 -15.57 -20.45 7.47
CA SER A 295 -15.61 -20.63 6.02
C SER A 295 -15.13 -22.02 5.60
N ARG A 296 -14.04 -22.52 6.20
CA ARG A 296 -13.53 -23.86 5.87
C ARG A 296 -14.44 -24.97 6.41
N SER A 297 -14.93 -24.82 7.64
CA SER A 297 -15.84 -25.81 8.24
C SER A 297 -17.13 -25.96 7.43
N ILE A 298 -17.77 -24.85 7.05
CA ILE A 298 -18.99 -24.86 6.22
C ILE A 298 -18.69 -25.48 4.85
N GLN A 299 -17.55 -25.15 4.25
CA GLN A 299 -17.17 -25.70 2.95
C GLN A 299 -17.01 -27.22 2.99
N PHE A 300 -16.27 -27.75 3.97
CA PHE A 300 -16.08 -29.20 4.11
C PHE A 300 -17.37 -29.92 4.48
N PHE A 301 -18.16 -29.35 5.40
CA PHE A 301 -19.45 -29.91 5.77
C PHE A 301 -20.42 -29.96 4.58
N ALA A 302 -20.57 -28.86 3.85
CA ALA A 302 -21.44 -28.79 2.69
C ALA A 302 -20.96 -29.67 1.53
N TYR A 303 -19.64 -29.77 1.33
CA TYR A 303 -19.07 -30.66 0.32
C TYR A 303 -19.29 -32.14 0.67
N GLY A 304 -19.01 -32.53 1.91
CA GLY A 304 -19.18 -33.93 2.36
C GLY A 304 -20.62 -34.39 2.27
N ASN A 305 -21.56 -33.61 2.82
CA ASN A 305 -22.99 -33.93 2.73
C ASN A 305 -23.51 -33.81 1.29
N GLY A 306 -23.09 -32.78 0.56
CA GLY A 306 -23.49 -32.56 -0.84
C GLY A 306 -23.07 -33.72 -1.74
N LYS A 307 -21.85 -34.25 -1.56
CA LYS A 307 -21.38 -35.44 -2.26
C LYS A 307 -22.28 -36.63 -1.97
N ASN A 308 -22.57 -36.92 -0.70
CA ASN A 308 -23.39 -38.07 -0.30
C ASN A 308 -24.80 -38.02 -0.90
N VAL A 309 -25.43 -36.84 -0.87
CA VAL A 309 -26.76 -36.64 -1.45
C VAL A 309 -26.76 -36.84 -2.97
N LEU A 310 -25.79 -36.26 -3.67
CA LEU A 310 -25.75 -36.38 -5.13
C LEU A 310 -25.38 -37.78 -5.62
N THR A 311 -24.51 -38.49 -4.89
CA THR A 311 -24.18 -39.89 -5.15
C THR A 311 -25.39 -40.80 -4.92
N TYR A 312 -26.20 -40.52 -3.88
CA TYR A 312 -27.47 -41.23 -3.67
C TYR A 312 -28.44 -41.06 -4.86
N TRP A 313 -28.52 -39.84 -5.41
CA TRP A 313 -29.36 -39.55 -6.58
C TRP A 313 -28.83 -40.16 -7.88
N ASN A 314 -27.52 -40.43 -7.97
CA ASN A 314 -26.87 -41.02 -9.14
C ASN A 314 -26.65 -42.54 -9.01
N SER A 315 -27.55 -43.24 -8.31
CA SER A 315 -27.49 -44.72 -8.15
C SER A 315 -26.15 -45.24 -7.61
N GLY A 316 -25.45 -44.45 -6.80
CA GLY A 316 -24.19 -44.85 -6.16
C GLY A 316 -22.92 -44.69 -7.01
N GLN A 317 -23.00 -44.22 -8.26
CA GLN A 317 -21.79 -44.01 -9.07
C GLN A 317 -21.13 -42.65 -8.81
N GLU A 318 -19.86 -42.65 -8.43
CA GLU A 318 -19.04 -41.44 -8.25
C GLU A 318 -18.47 -40.96 -9.59
N THR A 319 -19.19 -40.07 -10.28
CA THR A 319 -18.73 -39.43 -11.51
C THR A 319 -18.01 -38.11 -11.20
N ALA A 320 -17.02 -37.71 -12.01
CA ALA A 320 -16.34 -36.42 -11.88
C ALA A 320 -17.30 -35.21 -11.84
N LEU A 321 -18.41 -35.28 -12.56
CA LEU A 321 -19.48 -34.26 -12.53
C LEU A 321 -20.13 -34.11 -11.16
N ILE A 322 -20.26 -35.18 -10.37
CA ILE A 322 -20.80 -35.12 -9.01
C ILE A 322 -19.85 -34.38 -8.09
N HIS A 323 -18.55 -34.66 -8.18
CA HIS A 323 -17.56 -33.94 -7.39
C HIS A 323 -17.53 -32.44 -7.71
N LEU A 324 -17.61 -32.08 -8.99
CA LEU A 324 -17.64 -30.68 -9.43
C LEU A 324 -18.91 -29.96 -8.97
N SER A 325 -20.08 -30.59 -9.12
CA SER A 325 -21.36 -30.01 -8.69
C SER A 325 -21.47 -29.91 -7.17
N ALA A 326 -21.06 -30.93 -6.41
CA ALA A 326 -20.99 -30.89 -4.95
C ALA A 326 -20.02 -29.79 -4.47
N ALA A 327 -18.86 -29.63 -5.12
CA ALA A 327 -17.92 -28.56 -4.83
C ALA A 327 -18.50 -27.17 -5.13
N ALA A 328 -19.22 -27.02 -6.24
CA ALA A 328 -19.89 -25.76 -6.60
C ALA A 328 -21.00 -25.38 -5.61
N ILE A 329 -21.86 -26.35 -5.24
CA ILE A 329 -22.92 -26.15 -4.25
C ILE A 329 -22.32 -25.77 -2.89
N ALA A 330 -21.29 -26.50 -2.45
CA ALA A 330 -20.58 -26.18 -1.21
C ALA A 330 -19.97 -24.77 -1.23
N ALA A 331 -19.38 -24.36 -2.37
CA ALA A 331 -18.83 -23.02 -2.54
C ALA A 331 -19.92 -21.94 -2.49
N MET A 332 -21.08 -22.18 -3.10
CA MET A 332 -22.23 -21.26 -3.04
C MET A 332 -22.75 -21.11 -1.61
N ILE A 333 -23.04 -22.22 -0.92
CA ILE A 333 -23.51 -22.22 0.48
C ILE A 333 -22.52 -21.48 1.39
N THR A 334 -21.23 -21.80 1.27
CA THR A 334 -20.17 -21.15 2.07
C THR A 334 -20.10 -19.65 1.78
N THR A 335 -20.19 -19.26 0.52
CA THR A 335 -20.15 -17.85 0.12
C THR A 335 -21.35 -17.09 0.67
N THR A 336 -22.55 -17.66 0.61
CA THR A 336 -23.76 -17.06 1.19
C THR A 336 -23.63 -16.91 2.70
N ALA A 337 -23.20 -17.95 3.41
CA ALA A 337 -23.07 -17.93 4.86
C ALA A 337 -21.99 -16.95 5.36
N THR A 338 -20.87 -16.85 4.65
CA THR A 338 -19.73 -16.00 5.06
C THR A 338 -19.79 -14.57 4.51
N SER A 339 -20.74 -14.25 3.64
CA SER A 339 -20.84 -12.94 2.99
C SER A 339 -20.87 -11.75 3.95
N PRO A 340 -21.61 -11.79 5.08
CA PRO A 340 -21.59 -10.70 6.06
C PRO A 340 -20.19 -10.40 6.61
N ILE A 341 -19.41 -11.45 6.90
CA ILE A 341 -18.05 -11.31 7.44
C ILE A 341 -17.15 -10.62 6.42
N TRP A 342 -17.19 -11.07 5.17
CA TRP A 342 -16.40 -10.48 4.10
C TRP A 342 -16.85 -9.06 3.75
N MET A 343 -18.13 -8.73 3.90
CA MET A 343 -18.66 -7.38 3.72
C MET A 343 -18.08 -6.41 4.76
N VAL A 344 -18.08 -6.82 6.03
CA VAL A 344 -17.47 -6.03 7.12
C VAL A 344 -15.96 -5.87 6.89
N LYS A 345 -15.24 -6.95 6.53
CA LYS A 345 -13.81 -6.87 6.16
C LYS A 345 -13.57 -5.79 5.10
N THR A 346 -14.29 -5.88 3.98
CA THR A 346 -14.07 -4.96 2.85
C THR A 346 -14.37 -3.51 3.24
N ARG A 347 -15.41 -3.23 4.02
CA ARG A 347 -15.72 -1.84 4.43
C ARG A 347 -14.70 -1.25 5.38
N MET A 348 -14.23 -2.03 6.35
CA MET A 348 -13.19 -1.59 7.28
C MET A 348 -11.87 -1.32 6.56
N GLN A 349 -11.53 -2.09 5.53
CA GLN A 349 -10.32 -1.89 4.72
C GLN A 349 -10.33 -0.58 3.92
N VAL A 350 -11.52 -0.07 3.60
CA VAL A 350 -11.72 1.07 2.70
C VAL A 350 -11.87 2.38 3.45
N GLN A 351 -12.48 2.32 4.63
CA GLN A 351 -12.70 3.45 5.52
C GLN A 351 -12.01 3.18 6.87
N PRO A 352 -10.66 3.15 6.89
CA PRO A 352 -9.89 2.99 8.13
C PRO A 352 -10.23 4.12 9.10
N GLY A 353 -10.38 3.79 10.39
CA GLY A 353 -10.65 4.77 11.44
C GLY A 353 -12.08 5.33 11.49
N LYS A 354 -12.96 5.00 10.53
CA LYS A 354 -14.38 5.42 10.56
C LYS A 354 -15.22 4.60 11.54
N TYR A 355 -14.85 3.34 11.73
CA TYR A 355 -15.51 2.41 12.65
C TYR A 355 -14.51 2.03 13.73
N GLU A 356 -14.90 2.12 14.99
CA GLU A 356 -14.07 1.70 16.12
C GLU A 356 -13.83 0.19 16.08
N ASN A 357 -14.90 -0.58 15.85
CA ASN A 357 -14.90 -2.03 15.91
C ASN A 357 -15.66 -2.65 14.73
N SER A 358 -15.39 -3.93 14.47
CA SER A 358 -16.09 -4.72 13.45
C SER A 358 -17.59 -4.82 13.69
N LEU A 359 -18.01 -4.92 14.97
CA LEU A 359 -19.41 -4.94 15.36
C LEU A 359 -20.08 -3.58 15.11
N ALA A 360 -19.38 -2.47 15.36
CA ALA A 360 -19.88 -1.13 15.04
C ALA A 360 -20.08 -0.95 13.53
N CYS A 361 -19.15 -1.50 12.72
CA CYS A 361 -19.30 -1.54 11.27
C CYS A 361 -20.51 -2.38 10.86
N LEU A 362 -20.67 -3.60 11.39
CA LEU A 362 -21.81 -4.47 11.14
C LEU A 362 -23.15 -3.79 11.47
N TYR A 363 -23.25 -3.23 12.67
CA TYR A 363 -24.43 -2.50 13.12
C TYR A 363 -24.76 -1.31 12.21
N SER A 364 -23.74 -0.56 11.78
CA SER A 364 -23.94 0.57 10.87
C SER A 364 -24.48 0.16 9.49
N ILE A 365 -24.09 -1.03 8.99
CA ILE A 365 -24.60 -1.57 7.72
C ILE A 365 -26.06 -1.95 7.89
N ILE A 366 -26.39 -2.71 8.94
CA ILE A 366 -27.76 -3.16 9.21
C ILE A 366 -28.68 -1.95 9.38
N LYS A 367 -28.25 -0.93 10.13
CA LYS A 367 -29.04 0.28 10.38
C LYS A 367 -29.27 1.15 9.13
N LYS A 368 -28.29 1.24 8.22
CA LYS A 368 -28.36 2.14 7.05
C LYS A 368 -28.85 1.47 5.77
N GLU A 369 -28.58 0.17 5.59
CA GLU A 369 -28.83 -0.56 4.35
C GLU A 369 -29.69 -1.80 4.54
N GLY A 370 -30.03 -2.14 5.78
CA GLY A 370 -30.76 -3.36 6.12
C GLY A 370 -29.91 -4.62 5.98
N LEU A 371 -30.55 -5.77 6.21
CA LEU A 371 -29.91 -7.10 6.12
C LEU A 371 -29.45 -7.42 4.69
N ILE A 372 -30.19 -6.98 3.68
CA ILE A 372 -29.86 -7.18 2.27
C ILE A 372 -28.53 -6.49 1.90
N GLY A 373 -28.18 -5.40 2.59
CA GLY A 373 -26.91 -4.71 2.44
C GLY A 373 -25.69 -5.62 2.68
N LEU A 374 -25.79 -6.61 3.56
CA LEU A 374 -24.71 -7.55 3.89
C LEU A 374 -24.35 -8.51 2.75
N TYR A 375 -25.30 -8.72 1.82
CA TYR A 375 -25.16 -9.66 0.71
C TYR A 375 -24.74 -8.98 -0.60
N LYS A 376 -24.43 -7.68 -0.58
CA LYS A 376 -23.90 -6.99 -1.76
C LYS A 376 -22.56 -7.59 -2.19
N GLY A 377 -22.45 -7.89 -3.49
CA GLY A 377 -21.26 -8.52 -4.09
C GLY A 377 -21.20 -10.05 -4.01
N THR A 378 -22.23 -10.72 -3.46
CA THR A 378 -22.36 -12.19 -3.50
C THR A 378 -22.39 -12.74 -4.92
N SER A 379 -23.14 -12.10 -5.82
CA SER A 379 -23.23 -12.51 -7.23
C SER A 379 -21.88 -12.48 -7.94
N ALA A 380 -21.07 -11.44 -7.71
CA ALA A 380 -19.69 -11.40 -8.20
C ALA A 380 -18.79 -12.46 -7.54
N ALA A 381 -19.07 -12.83 -6.28
CA ALA A 381 -18.33 -13.87 -5.58
C ALA A 381 -18.63 -15.28 -6.12
N TYR A 382 -19.86 -15.56 -6.56
CA TYR A 382 -20.19 -16.84 -7.21
C TYR A 382 -19.41 -17.05 -8.51
N ILE A 383 -19.22 -15.99 -9.30
CA ILE A 383 -18.36 -16.04 -10.50
C ILE A 383 -16.93 -16.43 -10.11
N GLY A 384 -16.46 -15.99 -8.95
CA GLY A 384 -15.15 -16.35 -8.41
C GLY A 384 -14.96 -17.83 -8.12
N ALA A 385 -16.04 -18.62 -7.97
CA ALA A 385 -15.92 -20.08 -7.80
C ALA A 385 -15.24 -20.73 -9.02
N SER A 386 -15.38 -20.15 -10.22
CA SER A 386 -14.73 -20.63 -11.44
C SER A 386 -13.20 -20.52 -11.40
N GLU A 387 -12.63 -19.66 -10.55
CA GLU A 387 -11.16 -19.50 -10.43
C GLU A 387 -10.47 -20.80 -10.04
N SER A 388 -11.07 -21.58 -9.14
CA SER A 388 -10.46 -22.84 -8.68
C SER A 388 -10.43 -23.89 -9.80
N ALA A 389 -11.47 -23.94 -10.63
CA ALA A 389 -11.53 -24.82 -11.79
C ALA A 389 -10.47 -24.43 -12.83
N ILE A 390 -10.38 -23.15 -13.18
CA ILE A 390 -9.39 -22.62 -14.12
C ILE A 390 -7.96 -22.88 -13.62
N GLN A 391 -7.71 -22.64 -12.33
CA GLN A 391 -6.42 -22.93 -11.70
C GLN A 391 -6.04 -24.41 -11.85
N TRP A 392 -6.98 -25.32 -11.58
CA TRP A 392 -6.72 -26.75 -11.65
C TRP A 392 -6.42 -27.20 -13.09
N VAL A 393 -7.22 -26.73 -14.07
CA VAL A 393 -6.97 -27.01 -15.50
C VAL A 393 -5.59 -26.52 -15.93
N ILE A 394 -5.21 -25.28 -15.58
CA ILE A 394 -3.89 -24.75 -15.94
C ILE A 394 -2.77 -25.54 -15.23
N TYR A 395 -2.99 -25.91 -13.97
CA TYR A 395 -2.02 -26.71 -13.21
C TYR A 395 -1.82 -28.10 -13.81
N GLU A 396 -2.89 -28.75 -14.28
CA GLU A 396 -2.83 -30.03 -15.00
C GLU A 396 -2.01 -29.92 -16.28
N GLN A 397 -2.24 -28.87 -17.08
CA GLN A 397 -1.48 -28.63 -18.29
C GLN A 397 0.00 -28.35 -18.00
N LEU A 398 0.31 -27.58 -16.95
CA LEU A 398 1.69 -27.34 -16.52
C LEU A 398 2.37 -28.63 -16.03
N LYS A 399 1.69 -29.46 -15.24
CA LYS A 399 2.19 -30.78 -14.83
C LYS A 399 2.46 -31.67 -16.04
N TYR A 400 1.55 -31.68 -17.02
CA TYR A 400 1.71 -32.45 -18.26
C TYR A 400 2.96 -32.00 -19.03
N MET A 401 3.15 -30.68 -19.19
CA MET A 401 4.34 -30.13 -19.84
C MET A 401 5.63 -30.51 -19.10
N ILE A 402 5.68 -30.37 -17.78
CA ILE A 402 6.86 -30.76 -16.97
C ILE A 402 7.18 -32.24 -17.14
N ARG A 403 6.17 -33.12 -17.04
CA ARG A 403 6.35 -34.56 -17.19
C ARG A 403 6.80 -34.94 -18.60
N SER A 404 6.28 -34.26 -19.62
CA SER A 404 6.67 -34.49 -21.03
C SER A 404 8.11 -34.05 -21.31
N SER A 405 8.60 -32.98 -20.68
CA SER A 405 10.01 -32.56 -20.79
C SER A 405 10.97 -33.49 -20.02
N SER A 406 10.56 -34.05 -18.88
CA SER A 406 11.36 -35.04 -18.16
C SER A 406 11.48 -36.38 -18.91
N SER A 407 10.48 -36.74 -19.73
CA SER A 407 10.48 -37.95 -20.55
C SER A 407 11.43 -37.89 -21.76
N SER A 408 11.86 -36.71 -22.20
CA SER A 408 12.76 -36.55 -23.36
C SER A 408 14.25 -36.63 -23.03
N THR A 409 14.65 -36.73 -21.76
CA THR A 409 16.06 -36.69 -21.33
C THR A 409 16.62 -38.01 -20.77
N THR A 410 15.82 -39.09 -20.67
CA THR A 410 16.34 -40.38 -20.17
C THR A 410 15.79 -41.58 -20.93
N LEU A 411 16.43 -41.87 -22.07
CA LEU A 411 16.54 -43.24 -22.60
C LEU A 411 17.58 -44.00 -21.75
N SER A 412 17.30 -44.19 -20.46
CA SER A 412 18.10 -45.07 -19.61
C SER A 412 17.29 -45.53 -18.40
N SER A 413 17.02 -46.83 -18.43
CA SER A 413 16.34 -47.64 -17.43
C SER A 413 17.02 -47.56 -16.07
N THR A 414 16.36 -46.97 -15.07
CA THR A 414 16.49 -47.35 -13.65
C THR A 414 15.28 -46.84 -12.85
N PRO A 415 14.61 -47.68 -12.05
CA PRO A 415 13.43 -47.31 -11.28
C PRO A 415 13.83 -46.61 -9.97
N ALA A 416 12.94 -45.75 -9.47
CA ALA A 416 13.05 -45.01 -8.21
C ALA A 416 14.04 -43.83 -8.16
N ARG A 417 13.78 -42.80 -8.98
CA ARG A 417 14.24 -41.44 -8.66
C ARG A 417 13.55 -41.01 -7.36
N SER A 418 14.31 -40.97 -6.26
CA SER A 418 13.91 -40.30 -5.02
C SER A 418 13.35 -38.92 -5.36
N LYS A 419 12.18 -38.55 -4.83
CA LYS A 419 11.57 -37.22 -5.01
C LYS A 419 12.52 -36.16 -4.45
N THR A 420 13.40 -35.64 -5.29
CA THR A 420 14.42 -34.67 -4.90
C THR A 420 13.72 -33.33 -4.61
N ILE A 421 14.33 -32.52 -3.73
CA ILE A 421 13.87 -31.16 -3.38
C ILE A 421 13.57 -30.31 -4.65
N THR A 422 14.28 -30.58 -5.76
CA THR A 422 14.04 -29.98 -7.08
C THR A 422 12.63 -30.19 -7.60
N ASP A 423 12.08 -31.39 -7.47
CA ASP A 423 10.76 -31.75 -7.99
C ASP A 423 9.67 -31.00 -7.21
N TRP A 424 9.85 -30.83 -5.90
CA TRP A 424 8.95 -30.03 -5.06
C TRP A 424 8.94 -28.56 -5.49
N PHE A 425 10.11 -27.98 -5.78
CA PHE A 425 10.20 -26.62 -6.29
C PHE A 425 9.57 -26.48 -7.69
N GLU A 426 9.69 -27.49 -8.55
CA GLU A 426 9.05 -27.52 -9.87
C GLU A 426 7.52 -27.55 -9.76
N TYR A 427 6.95 -28.46 -8.96
CA TYR A 427 5.51 -28.52 -8.74
C TYR A 427 4.96 -27.29 -8.03
N PHE A 428 5.72 -26.71 -7.08
CA PHE A 428 5.36 -25.45 -6.45
C PHE A 428 5.39 -24.29 -7.44
N GLY A 429 6.42 -24.21 -8.29
CA GLY A 429 6.52 -23.23 -9.37
C GLY A 429 5.37 -23.33 -10.38
N ALA A 430 5.00 -24.56 -10.74
CA ALA A 430 3.83 -24.83 -11.59
C ALA A 430 2.53 -24.39 -10.93
N ALA A 431 2.33 -24.71 -9.64
CA ALA A 431 1.14 -24.30 -8.89
C ALA A 431 1.05 -22.77 -8.75
N ALA A 432 2.18 -22.10 -8.47
CA ALA A 432 2.26 -20.65 -8.40
C ALA A 432 1.92 -20.00 -9.74
N THR A 433 2.49 -20.51 -10.84
CA THR A 433 2.22 -20.00 -12.20
C THR A 433 0.76 -20.19 -12.59
N ALA A 434 0.20 -21.38 -12.33
CA ALA A 434 -1.22 -21.66 -12.53
C ALA A 434 -2.11 -20.70 -11.76
N LYS A 435 -1.77 -20.42 -10.49
CA LYS A 435 -2.52 -19.49 -9.65
C LYS A 435 -2.48 -18.07 -10.20
N LEU A 436 -1.30 -17.59 -10.61
CA LEU A 436 -1.13 -16.26 -11.18
C LEU A 436 -1.94 -16.12 -12.49
N LEU A 437 -1.84 -17.07 -13.41
CA LEU A 437 -2.59 -17.04 -14.67
C LEU A 437 -4.11 -17.10 -14.45
N ALA A 438 -4.58 -18.03 -13.60
CA ALA A 438 -5.99 -18.12 -13.25
C ALA A 438 -6.48 -16.81 -12.64
N SER A 439 -5.73 -16.23 -11.70
CA SER A 439 -6.09 -14.97 -11.05
C SER A 439 -6.19 -13.80 -12.02
N VAL A 440 -5.34 -13.72 -13.05
CA VAL A 440 -5.40 -12.68 -14.10
C VAL A 440 -6.63 -12.84 -14.96
N ILE A 441 -6.97 -14.07 -15.36
CA ILE A 441 -8.15 -14.37 -16.18
C ILE A 441 -9.43 -14.03 -15.42
N THR A 442 -9.51 -14.41 -14.15
CA THR A 442 -10.71 -14.20 -13.34
C THR A 442 -10.76 -12.83 -12.68
N TYR A 443 -9.67 -12.05 -12.67
CA TYR A 443 -9.57 -10.80 -11.90
C TYR A 443 -10.76 -9.82 -11.99
N PRO A 444 -11.43 -9.63 -13.16
CA PRO A 444 -12.59 -8.73 -13.25
C PRO A 444 -13.69 -9.00 -12.22
N HIS A 445 -13.93 -10.26 -11.84
CA HIS A 445 -14.93 -10.60 -10.83
C HIS A 445 -14.57 -10.05 -9.44
N GLU A 446 -13.28 -9.98 -9.11
CA GLU A 446 -12.81 -9.47 -7.83
C GLU A 446 -13.08 -7.97 -7.70
N VAL A 447 -12.78 -7.20 -8.75
CA VAL A 447 -13.05 -5.75 -8.79
C VAL A 447 -14.55 -5.49 -8.70
N LEU A 448 -15.37 -6.24 -9.44
CA LEU A 448 -16.82 -6.14 -9.37
C LEU A 448 -17.33 -6.42 -7.95
N ARG A 449 -16.79 -7.46 -7.30
CA ARG A 449 -17.13 -7.84 -5.92
C ARG A 449 -16.81 -6.71 -4.94
N THR A 450 -15.62 -6.12 -5.00
CA THR A 450 -15.25 -5.04 -4.08
C THR A 450 -16.03 -3.76 -4.32
N ARG A 451 -16.28 -3.39 -5.59
CA ARG A 451 -17.06 -2.19 -5.95
C ARG A 451 -18.51 -2.29 -5.50
N LEU A 452 -19.12 -3.46 -5.61
CA LEU A 452 -20.48 -3.71 -5.08
C LEU A 452 -20.55 -3.58 -3.55
N ARG A 453 -19.45 -3.83 -2.83
CA ARG A 453 -19.36 -3.72 -1.37
C ARG A 453 -19.03 -2.32 -0.87
N GLN A 454 -18.77 -1.39 -1.80
CA GLN A 454 -18.47 -0.01 -1.47
C GLN A 454 -19.57 0.58 -0.57
N PRO A 455 -19.21 1.32 0.50
CA PRO A 455 -20.19 2.06 1.27
C PRO A 455 -20.88 3.11 0.37
N PRO A 456 -22.14 3.47 0.68
CA PRO A 456 -22.81 4.58 0.01
C PRO A 456 -21.99 5.87 0.17
N ASP A 457 -22.13 6.75 -0.82
CA ASP A 457 -21.43 8.04 -0.84
C ASP A 457 -21.90 8.94 0.32
N GLU A 458 -21.23 10.08 0.56
CA GLU A 458 -21.57 11.01 1.65
C GLU A 458 -23.03 11.49 1.61
N LYS A 459 -23.64 11.50 0.42
CA LYS A 459 -25.05 11.84 0.19
C LYS A 459 -26.02 10.66 0.36
N GLY A 460 -25.55 9.51 0.83
CA GLY A 460 -26.34 8.27 1.00
C GLY A 460 -26.64 7.52 -0.30
N MET A 461 -26.17 8.02 -1.46
CA MET A 461 -26.46 7.42 -2.75
C MET A 461 -25.59 6.19 -3.02
N VAL A 462 -26.24 5.08 -3.41
CA VAL A 462 -25.57 3.85 -3.80
C VAL A 462 -25.26 3.88 -5.29
N LYS A 463 -23.97 4.06 -5.64
CA LYS A 463 -23.48 4.08 -7.03
C LYS A 463 -23.64 2.73 -7.74
N TYR A 464 -23.33 1.64 -7.04
CA TYR A 464 -23.29 0.29 -7.59
C TYR A 464 -24.44 -0.56 -7.04
N ARG A 465 -25.49 -0.77 -7.83
CA ARG A 465 -26.72 -1.46 -7.39
C ARG A 465 -26.76 -2.95 -7.72
N GLY A 466 -26.03 -3.39 -8.74
CA GLY A 466 -26.05 -4.78 -9.20
C GLY A 466 -24.93 -5.06 -10.20
N LEU A 467 -24.67 -6.35 -10.47
CA LEU A 467 -23.50 -6.78 -11.24
C LEU A 467 -23.41 -6.13 -12.62
N ILE A 468 -24.48 -6.24 -13.42
CA ILE A 468 -24.53 -5.70 -14.79
C ILE A 468 -24.38 -4.17 -14.79
N ASN A 469 -25.05 -3.50 -13.84
CA ASN A 469 -24.96 -2.05 -13.67
C ASN A 469 -23.52 -1.64 -13.34
N THR A 470 -22.88 -2.31 -12.38
CA THR A 470 -21.49 -2.07 -11.99
C THR A 470 -20.54 -2.27 -13.17
N THR A 471 -20.69 -3.35 -13.95
CA THR A 471 -19.88 -3.60 -15.16
C THR A 471 -20.04 -2.46 -16.17
N LYS A 472 -21.27 -2.02 -16.44
CA LYS A 472 -21.55 -0.90 -17.36
C LYS A 472 -20.92 0.41 -16.88
N ILE A 473 -21.05 0.73 -15.59
CA ILE A 473 -20.46 1.95 -15.00
C ILE A 473 -18.93 1.92 -15.09
N ILE A 474 -18.28 0.82 -14.70
CA ILE A 474 -16.83 0.69 -14.73
C ILE A 474 -16.32 0.82 -16.17
N TYR A 475 -16.96 0.14 -17.11
CA TYR A 475 -16.59 0.22 -18.52
C TYR A 475 -16.71 1.64 -19.08
N LYS A 476 -17.78 2.36 -18.71
CA LYS A 476 -18.02 3.75 -19.16
C LYS A 476 -17.09 4.78 -18.51
N GLU A 477 -16.76 4.63 -17.22
CA GLU A 477 -15.97 5.62 -16.47
C GLU A 477 -14.46 5.38 -16.52
N GLU A 478 -14.02 4.12 -16.45
CA GLU A 478 -12.61 3.72 -16.30
C GLU A 478 -12.09 2.89 -17.49
N GLY A 479 -12.98 2.39 -18.35
CA GLY A 479 -12.64 1.48 -19.44
C GLY A 479 -12.20 0.09 -18.97
N VAL A 480 -11.61 -0.69 -19.87
CA VAL A 480 -11.14 -2.06 -19.58
C VAL A 480 -10.09 -2.09 -18.46
N ARG A 481 -9.27 -1.04 -18.34
CA ARG A 481 -8.24 -0.93 -17.28
C ARG A 481 -8.83 -0.87 -15.88
N GLY A 482 -10.07 -0.38 -15.72
CA GLY A 482 -10.74 -0.32 -14.42
C GLY A 482 -10.95 -1.71 -13.79
N PHE A 483 -11.16 -2.74 -14.61
CA PHE A 483 -11.34 -4.12 -14.16
C PHE A 483 -10.06 -4.77 -13.62
N TYR A 484 -8.89 -4.14 -13.82
CA TYR A 484 -7.59 -4.64 -13.37
C TYR A 484 -6.94 -3.77 -12.28
N GLY A 485 -7.71 -2.86 -11.67
CA GLY A 485 -7.25 -2.07 -10.52
C GLY A 485 -6.88 -2.98 -9.34
N GLY A 486 -5.66 -2.82 -8.80
CA GLY A 486 -5.17 -3.64 -7.67
C GLY A 486 -4.56 -4.99 -8.04
N LEU A 487 -4.40 -5.30 -9.34
CA LEU A 487 -3.82 -6.59 -9.77
C LEU A 487 -2.38 -6.77 -9.25
N THR A 488 -1.56 -5.73 -9.28
CA THR A 488 -0.16 -5.80 -8.81
C THR A 488 -0.04 -6.21 -7.34
N PRO A 489 -0.68 -5.52 -6.36
CA PRO A 489 -0.64 -5.98 -4.97
C PRO A 489 -1.33 -7.34 -4.78
N HIS A 490 -2.29 -7.72 -5.62
CA HIS A 490 -2.84 -9.08 -5.60
C HIS A 490 -1.77 -10.13 -5.94
N LEU A 491 -1.10 -9.98 -7.09
CA LEU A 491 -0.07 -10.94 -7.54
C LEU A 491 1.09 -11.03 -6.55
N LEU A 492 1.57 -9.89 -6.05
CA LEU A 492 2.60 -9.81 -5.01
C LEU A 492 2.25 -10.55 -3.72
N ARG A 493 0.95 -10.68 -3.43
CA ARG A 493 0.45 -11.31 -2.21
C ARG A 493 0.25 -12.81 -2.36
N THR A 494 -0.22 -13.26 -3.53
CA THR A 494 -0.68 -14.65 -3.74
C THR A 494 0.39 -15.70 -3.47
N VAL A 495 1.58 -15.56 -4.06
CA VAL A 495 2.67 -16.54 -3.92
C VAL A 495 3.25 -16.54 -2.50
N PRO A 496 3.61 -15.39 -1.89
CA PRO A 496 4.08 -15.38 -0.51
C PRO A 496 3.06 -15.92 0.47
N ASN A 497 1.76 -15.61 0.29
CA ASN A 497 0.71 -16.14 1.15
C ASN A 497 0.68 -17.68 1.13
N ALA A 498 0.78 -18.30 -0.06
CA ALA A 498 0.80 -19.75 -0.19
C ALA A 498 2.03 -20.37 0.47
N ALA A 499 3.22 -19.78 0.25
CA ALA A 499 4.46 -20.22 0.87
C ALA A 499 4.40 -20.15 2.41
N ILE A 500 3.92 -19.03 2.95
CA ILE A 500 3.77 -18.82 4.40
C ILE A 500 2.78 -19.81 5.00
N MET A 501 1.64 -20.05 4.34
CA MET A 501 0.65 -21.02 4.81
C MET A 501 1.25 -22.43 4.86
N PHE A 502 1.95 -22.86 3.81
CA PHE A 502 2.60 -24.18 3.79
C PHE A 502 3.66 -24.30 4.89
N LEU A 503 4.56 -23.32 4.98
CA LEU A 503 5.61 -23.29 6.01
C LEU A 503 5.01 -23.33 7.43
N SER A 504 3.97 -22.54 7.68
CA SER A 504 3.31 -22.48 8.99
C SER A 504 2.64 -23.81 9.33
N TYR A 505 1.99 -24.44 8.35
CA TYR A 505 1.35 -25.74 8.52
C TYR A 505 2.37 -26.83 8.87
N GLU A 506 3.46 -26.93 8.11
CA GLU A 506 4.53 -27.90 8.36
C GLU A 506 5.22 -27.64 9.71
N LEU A 507 5.42 -26.37 10.08
CA LEU A 507 6.00 -26.00 11.37
C LEU A 507 5.10 -26.46 12.52
N VAL A 508 3.78 -26.26 12.44
CA VAL A 508 2.85 -26.74 13.48
C VAL A 508 2.87 -28.26 13.57
N LEU A 509 2.86 -28.97 12.43
CA LEU A 509 2.95 -30.44 12.44
C LEU A 509 4.30 -30.94 12.97
N TYR A 510 5.39 -30.23 12.69
CA TYR A 510 6.72 -30.59 13.17
C TYR A 510 6.82 -30.51 14.69
N TYR A 511 6.30 -29.44 15.30
CA TYR A 511 6.36 -29.24 16.75
C TYR A 511 5.33 -30.04 17.53
N PHE A 512 4.11 -30.22 16.99
CA PHE A 512 3.00 -30.86 17.71
C PHE A 512 2.67 -32.28 17.23
N GLY A 513 3.30 -32.75 16.16
CA GLY A 513 3.11 -34.12 15.66
C GLY A 513 3.84 -35.14 16.53
N SER A 514 3.12 -35.83 17.41
CA SER A 514 3.68 -36.95 18.16
C SER A 514 4.06 -38.10 17.21
N SER A 515 5.32 -38.53 17.25
CA SER A 515 5.76 -39.79 16.65
C SER A 515 5.31 -40.94 17.54
N LYS A 516 4.11 -41.49 17.31
CA LYS A 516 3.75 -42.79 17.89
C LYS A 516 4.46 -43.88 17.09
N THR A 517 5.52 -44.44 17.66
CA THR A 517 6.07 -45.72 17.19
C THR A 517 5.01 -46.79 17.39
N LEU A 518 4.55 -47.40 16.29
CA LEU A 518 3.66 -48.56 16.32
C LEU A 518 4.42 -49.71 17.00
N SER A 519 4.21 -49.91 18.29
CA SER A 519 4.55 -51.18 18.94
C SER A 519 3.52 -52.20 18.45
N LYS A 520 3.94 -53.05 17.50
CA LYS A 520 3.21 -54.28 17.16
C LYS A 520 3.09 -55.12 18.44
N ARG A 521 1.86 -55.37 18.88
CA ARG A 521 1.50 -56.57 19.64
C ARG A 521 0.59 -57.42 18.77
#